data_AF-A0A2E8KAI8-F1
#
_entry.id   AF-A0A2E8KAI8-F1
#
_cell.length_a   1.000
_cell.length_b   1.000
_cell.length_c   1.000
_cell.angle_alpha   90.00
_cell.angle_beta   90.00
_cell.angle_gamma   90.00
#
_symmetry.space_group_name_H-M   'P 1'
#
loop_
_entity.id
_entity.type
_entity.pdbx_description
1 polymer ?
#
loop_
_entity_poly.entity_id
_entity_poly.type
_entity_poly.pdbx_seq_one_letter_code
_entity_poly.pdbx_strand_id
1 'polypeptide(L)' 'MSPIELTIFISRVESICQEMGVVLRQAAFSPNIKDRLDFSCALFDTSGELFAQ' A
#
# COMPACT_ATOMS: atom_id res chain seq x y z
N MET A 1 10.88 -21.30 -3.80
CA MET A 1 9.92 -20.39 -4.43
C MET A 1 10.42 -20.11 -5.83
N SER A 2 9.61 -20.40 -6.85
CA SER A 2 9.97 -20.10 -8.23
C SER A 2 9.93 -18.57 -8.46
N PRO A 3 10.62 -18.05 -9.49
CA PRO A 3 10.53 -16.63 -9.85
C PRO A 3 9.09 -16.18 -10.12
N ILE A 4 8.24 -17.07 -10.67
CA ILE A 4 6.84 -16.78 -10.96
C ILE A 4 6.03 -16.60 -9.66
N GLU A 5 6.22 -17.51 -8.69
CA GLU A 5 5.55 -17.43 -7.39
C GLU A 5 5.91 -16.14 -6.65
N LEU A 6 7.19 -15.77 -6.67
CA LEU A 6 7.67 -14.54 -6.01
C LEU A 6 7.05 -13.29 -6.65
N THR A 7 7.00 -13.22 -7.98
CA THR A 7 6.38 -12.07 -8.68
C THR A 7 4.89 -11.95 -8.36
N ILE A 8 4.16 -13.07 -8.32
CA ILE A 8 2.73 -13.06 -7.95
C ILE A 8 2.56 -12.57 -6.51
N PHE A 9 3.44 -13.02 -5.60
CA PHE A 9 3.40 -12.60 -4.21
C PHE A 9 3.64 -11.09 -4.07
N ILE A 10 4.69 -10.55 -4.71
CA ILE A 10 4.97 -9.11 -4.69
C ILE A 10 3.78 -8.31 -5.22
N SER A 11 3.24 -8.68 -6.38
CA SER A 11 2.10 -7.98 -6.99
C SER A 11 0.86 -7.99 -6.09
N ARG A 12 0.59 -9.08 -5.37
CA ARG A 12 -0.51 -9.14 -4.41
C ARG A 12 -0.30 -8.20 -3.24
N VAL A 13 0.94 -8.07 -2.75
CA VAL A 13 1.21 -7.21 -1.60
C VAL A 13 1.22 -5.72 -1.98
N GLU A 14 1.71 -5.36 -3.16
CA GLU A 14 1.53 -4.02 -3.73
C GLU A 14 0.04 -3.67 -3.88
N SER A 15 -0.78 -4.61 -4.37
CA SER A 15 -2.23 -4.40 -4.50
C SER A 15 -2.92 -4.09 -3.15
N ILE A 16 -2.42 -4.63 -2.04
CA ILE A 16 -2.97 -4.32 -0.71
C ILE A 16 -2.73 -2.85 -0.37
N CYS A 17 -1.53 -2.33 -0.61
CA CYS A 17 -1.19 -0.93 -0.33
C CYS A 17 -2.04 0.02 -1.19
N GLN A 18 -2.27 -0.34 -2.46
CA GLN A 18 -3.15 0.40 -3.36
C GLN A 18 -4.60 0.45 -2.84
N GLU A 19 -5.15 -0.69 -2.44
CA GLU A 19 -6.52 -0.76 -1.91
C GLU A 19 -6.66 0.03 -0.60
N MET A 20 -5.68 -0.07 0.30
CA MET A 20 -5.61 0.76 1.50
C MET A 20 -5.66 2.25 1.15
N GLY A 21 -4.91 2.69 0.13
CA GLY A 21 -4.89 4.08 -0.30
C GLY A 21 -6.22 4.55 -0.86
N VAL A 22 -6.92 3.71 -1.62
CA VAL A 22 -8.28 4.00 -2.12
C VAL A 22 -9.26 4.17 -0.96
N VAL A 23 -9.27 3.23 -0.01
CA VAL A 23 -10.16 3.28 1.15
C VAL A 23 -9.87 4.50 2.03
N LEU A 24 -8.60 4.78 2.30
CA LEU A 24 -8.18 5.95 3.08
C LEU A 24 -8.66 7.25 2.44
N ARG A 25 -8.44 7.41 1.13
CA ARG A 25 -8.88 8.61 0.41
C ARG A 25 -10.40 8.78 0.43
N GLN A 26 -11.16 7.69 0.29
CA GLN A 26 -12.62 7.74 0.30
C GLN A 26 -13.19 8.11 1.67
N ALA A 27 -12.55 7.63 2.75
CA ALA A 27 -12.98 7.90 4.12
C ALA A 27 -12.49 9.27 4.65
N ALA A 28 -11.51 9.89 4.01
CA ALA A 28 -10.87 11.09 4.53
C ALA A 28 -11.71 12.37 4.34
N PHE A 29 -11.83 13.15 5.43
CA PHE A 29 -12.35 14.51 5.40
C PHE A 29 -11.26 15.57 5.18
N SER A 30 -9.99 15.23 5.40
CA SER A 30 -8.87 16.16 5.25
C SER A 30 -8.64 16.49 3.77
N PRO A 31 -8.60 17.79 3.38
CA PRO A 31 -8.27 18.18 2.02
C PRO A 31 -6.84 17.80 1.63
N ASN A 32 -5.92 17.67 2.59
CA ASN A 32 -4.57 17.16 2.32
C ASN A 32 -4.62 15.73 1.78
N ILE A 33 -5.52 14.89 2.29
CA ILE A 33 -5.66 13.50 1.83
C ILE A 33 -6.56 13.42 0.59
N LYS A 34 -7.73 14.07 0.63
CA LYS A 34 -8.77 13.91 -0.40
C LYS A 34 -8.45 14.61 -1.72
N ASP A 35 -7.90 15.83 -1.62
CA ASP A 35 -7.68 16.73 -2.75
C ASP A 35 -6.20 16.79 -3.14
N ARG A 36 -5.32 16.90 -2.15
CA ARG A 36 -3.87 17.03 -2.38
C ARG A 36 -3.15 15.68 -2.51
N LEU A 37 -3.82 14.57 -2.16
CA LEU A 37 -3.25 13.21 -2.17
C LEU A 37 -1.96 13.09 -1.37
N ASP A 38 -1.84 13.89 -0.30
CA ASP A 38 -0.70 13.90 0.61
C ASP A 38 -0.83 12.80 1.66
N PHE A 39 -0.68 11.57 1.20
CA PHE A 39 -0.66 10.36 2.03
C PHE A 39 0.07 9.23 1.32
N SER A 40 0.45 8.20 2.06
CA SER A 40 0.88 6.93 1.51
C SER A 40 0.36 5.78 2.38
N CYS A 41 0.36 4.57 1.83
CA CYS A 41 0.03 3.35 2.54
C CYS A 41 1.19 2.39 2.34
N ALA A 42 1.71 1.82 3.43
CA ALA A 42 2.86 0.94 3.38
C ALA A 42 2.69 -0.23 4.34
N LEU A 43 3.28 -1.35 3.97
CA LEU A 43 3.43 -2.53 4.81
C LEU A 43 4.88 -2.64 5.25
N PHE A 44 5.06 -2.99 6.52
CA PHE A 44 6.37 -3.18 7.14
C PHE A 44 6.47 -4.61 7.65
N ASP A 45 7.68 -5.16 7.63
CA ASP A 45 7.94 -6.47 8.21
C ASP A 45 8.05 -6.39 9.75
N THR A 46 8.29 -7.53 10.39
CA THR A 46 8.45 -7.60 11.86
C THR A 46 9.69 -6.86 12.39
N SER A 47 10.64 -6.55 11.52
CA SER A 47 11.86 -5.79 11.82
C SER A 47 11.65 -4.28 11.66
N GLY A 48 10.51 -3.86 11.08
CA GLY A 48 10.20 -2.47 10.75
C GLY A 48 10.77 -2.02 9.40
N GLU A 49 11.22 -2.95 8.55
CA GLU A 49 11.68 -2.64 7.20
C GLU A 49 10.50 -2.49 6.24
N LEU A 50 10.61 -1.55 5.30
CA LEU A 50 9.59 -1.32 4.29
C LEU A 50 9.48 -2.56 3.39
N PHE A 51 8.29 -3.15 3.36
CA PHE A 51 8.00 -4.34 2.59
C PHE A 51 7.30 -4.02 1.26
N ALA A 52 6.30 -3.14 1.30
CA ALA A 52 5.58 -2.66 0.12
C ALA A 52 4.95 -1.29 0.37
N GLN A 53 4.70 -0.54 -0.70
CA GLN A 53 4.04 0.78 -0.69
C GLN A 53 3.25 0.99 -1.99
#